data_AF-A0A0F0GW09-F1
#
_entry.id   AF-A0A0F0GW09-F1
#
_cell.length_a   1.000
_cell.length_b   1.000
_cell.length_c   1.000
_cell.angle_alpha   90.00
_cell.angle_beta   90.00
_cell.angle_gamma   90.00
#
_symmetry.space_group_name_H-M   'P 1'
#
loop_
_entity.id
_entity.type
_entity.pdbx_description
1 polymer ?
#
loop_
_entity_poly.entity_id
_entity_poly.type
_entity_poly.pdbx_seq_one_letter_code
_entity_poly.pdbx_strand_id
1 'polypeptide(L)'
;MNGSMSRRSILTAAAAGSAAVLLGTGNAQAATLVTQSEINSQPTFYEVNGAQTSFRYEPGFYSRLETWHVHWRNWTPYHWTAPHKIYSYGAYVDKPGMHGEGRAFDLARLLITNRDTGATFTAFNGRYDQWRSLTGDALRTARIRYWGTVASLHYHFRHVISYLDNAEHHNHVHIDNAVSGSGDSSFNTGSATQTYFVQAACQYIWGYSTGIDGDWGPQTQRDSSAALVRAGSDGVITTQSRWLAFCKASATQAWALVP
;
A
#
# COMPACT_ATOMS: atom_id res chain seq x y z
N MET A 1 64.98 -52.09 -22.44
CA MET A 1 65.68 -52.28 -21.16
C MET A 1 65.06 -51.31 -20.15
N ASN A 2 64.53 -51.87 -19.06
CA ASN A 2 64.13 -51.31 -17.75
C ASN A 2 63.80 -49.79 -17.67
N GLY A 3 62.66 -49.34 -17.15
CA GLY A 3 61.78 -49.99 -16.18
C GLY A 3 60.54 -49.16 -15.83
N SER A 4 59.99 -49.51 -14.68
CA SER A 4 58.60 -49.48 -14.23
C SER A 4 57.90 -48.12 -14.06
N MET A 5 56.57 -48.22 -14.20
CA MET A 5 55.53 -47.26 -13.82
C MET A 5 55.65 -46.65 -12.40
N SER A 6 55.17 -45.42 -12.24
CA SER A 6 54.33 -45.05 -11.10
C SER A 6 53.29 -43.99 -11.50
N ARG A 7 52.06 -44.22 -11.07
CA ARG A 7 50.85 -43.43 -11.34
C ARG A 7 50.75 -42.27 -10.34
N ARG A 8 50.35 -41.07 -10.81
CA ARG A 8 49.18 -40.31 -10.30
C ARG A 8 49.06 -38.93 -10.98
N SER A 9 48.07 -38.86 -11.85
CA SER A 9 47.00 -37.88 -11.91
C SER A 9 47.31 -36.39 -11.67
N ILE A 10 47.19 -35.66 -12.79
CA ILE A 10 46.80 -34.27 -12.97
C ILE A 10 45.79 -33.78 -11.92
N LEU A 11 46.00 -32.58 -11.38
CA LEU A 11 45.01 -31.51 -11.33
C LEU A 11 45.67 -30.16 -10.99
N THR A 12 45.50 -29.25 -11.95
CA THR A 12 45.84 -27.83 -11.99
C THR A 12 45.14 -27.06 -10.87
N ALA A 13 45.91 -26.37 -10.02
CA ALA A 13 45.40 -25.37 -9.09
C ALA A 13 45.34 -24.01 -9.81
N ALA A 14 44.12 -23.54 -10.07
CA ALA A 14 43.84 -22.20 -10.55
C ALA A 14 43.86 -21.20 -9.38
N ALA A 15 44.30 -19.98 -9.69
CA ALA A 15 44.60 -18.88 -8.78
C ALA A 15 43.45 -18.49 -7.83
N ALA A 16 43.79 -18.31 -6.56
CA ALA A 16 42.95 -17.64 -5.57
C ALA A 16 43.02 -16.12 -5.78
N GLY A 17 41.95 -15.54 -6.34
CA GLY A 17 41.67 -14.11 -6.26
C GLY A 17 40.85 -13.82 -5.02
N SER A 18 41.47 -13.24 -3.99
CA SER A 18 40.78 -12.80 -2.78
C SER A 18 39.95 -11.55 -3.09
N ALA A 19 38.65 -11.73 -3.36
CA ALA A 19 37.68 -10.65 -3.26
C ALA A 19 37.38 -10.41 -1.79
N ALA A 20 37.96 -9.36 -1.22
CA ALA A 20 37.57 -8.84 0.08
C ALA A 20 36.14 -8.30 -0.02
N VAL A 21 35.17 -9.10 0.41
CA VAL A 21 33.82 -8.61 0.70
C VAL A 21 33.95 -7.74 1.94
N LEU A 22 33.99 -6.42 1.74
CA LEU A 22 33.72 -5.45 2.79
C LEU A 22 32.26 -5.63 3.20
N LEU A 23 32.02 -6.52 4.17
CA LEU A 23 30.84 -6.49 5.00
C LEU A 23 30.90 -5.20 5.82
N GLY A 24 30.52 -4.09 5.21
CA GLY A 24 30.21 -2.88 5.93
C GLY A 24 29.04 -3.21 6.86
N THR A 25 29.33 -3.37 8.15
CA THR A 25 28.35 -3.17 9.21
C THR A 25 27.99 -1.69 9.21
N GLY A 26 27.23 -1.28 8.21
CA GLY A 26 26.58 0.01 8.20
C GLY A 26 25.54 -0.03 9.31
N ASN A 27 25.89 0.49 10.48
CA ASN A 27 24.91 1.07 11.35
C ASN A 27 24.18 2.10 10.49
N ALA A 28 22.98 1.77 10.01
CA ALA A 28 22.08 2.74 9.45
C ALA A 28 21.94 3.81 10.53
N GLN A 29 22.56 4.98 10.32
CA GLN A 29 22.25 6.14 11.14
C GLN A 29 20.74 6.29 11.04
N ALA A 30 20.03 6.17 12.17
CA ALA A 30 18.62 6.45 12.22
C ALA A 30 18.45 7.82 11.57
N ALA A 31 17.82 7.85 10.39
CA ALA A 31 17.61 9.09 9.68
C ALA A 31 16.93 10.04 10.67
N THR A 32 17.46 11.25 10.82
CA THR A 32 16.86 12.22 11.72
C THR A 32 15.41 12.41 11.32
N LEU A 33 14.49 12.00 12.20
CA LEU A 33 13.07 12.08 11.91
C LEU A 33 12.65 13.54 11.75
N VAL A 34 11.74 13.79 10.81
CA VAL A 34 11.07 15.09 10.64
C VAL A 34 9.74 15.09 11.37
N THR A 35 9.43 16.20 12.03
CA THR A 35 8.13 16.41 12.69
C THR A 35 7.24 17.22 11.76
N GLN A 36 6.07 16.70 11.41
CA GLN A 36 5.11 17.35 10.51
C GLN A 36 3.70 17.24 11.07
N SER A 37 2.93 18.33 10.97
CA SER A 37 1.51 18.41 11.37
C SER A 37 0.54 18.32 10.21
N GLU A 38 1.05 17.92 9.04
CA GLU A 38 0.31 17.85 7.79
C GLU A 38 0.89 16.77 6.87
N ILE A 39 0.13 16.45 5.81
CA ILE A 39 0.60 15.70 4.64
C ILE A 39 0.11 16.47 3.42
N ASN A 40 1.02 16.97 2.58
CA ASN A 40 0.68 17.75 1.38
C ASN A 40 -0.29 18.91 1.72
N SER A 41 0.12 19.71 2.72
CA SER A 41 -0.60 20.86 3.27
C SER A 41 -1.99 20.58 3.83
N GLN A 42 -2.30 19.31 4.13
CA GLN A 42 -3.55 18.93 4.80
C GLN A 42 -3.27 18.52 6.24
N PRO A 43 -3.95 19.12 7.23
CA PRO A 43 -3.64 18.92 8.64
C PRO A 43 -3.93 17.48 9.10
N THR A 44 -3.04 16.97 9.95
CA THR A 44 -3.17 15.65 10.55
C THR A 44 -3.80 15.70 11.94
N PHE A 45 -4.60 14.68 12.26
CA PHE A 45 -5.33 14.56 13.52
C PHE A 45 -5.13 13.16 14.11
N TYR A 46 -5.06 13.07 15.43
CA TYR A 46 -5.05 11.77 16.11
C TYR A 46 -6.47 11.22 16.23
N GLU A 47 -6.69 10.00 15.75
CA GLU A 47 -8.03 9.40 15.67
C GLU A 47 -8.70 9.23 17.03
N VAL A 48 -7.93 8.96 18.08
CA VAL A 48 -8.48 8.61 19.41
C VAL A 48 -9.17 9.80 20.09
N ASN A 49 -8.57 10.99 20.04
CA ASN A 49 -9.08 12.17 20.74
C ASN A 49 -9.50 13.32 19.80
N GLY A 50 -9.26 13.16 18.49
CA GLY A 50 -9.59 14.16 17.48
C GLY A 50 -8.72 15.42 17.51
N ALA A 51 -7.62 15.45 18.26
CA ALA A 51 -6.72 16.59 18.35
C ALA A 51 -5.85 16.70 17.09
N GLN A 52 -5.64 17.92 16.60
CA GLN A 52 -4.61 18.18 15.59
C GLN A 52 -3.25 17.78 16.17
N THR A 53 -2.50 16.96 15.44
CA THR A 53 -1.32 16.28 15.98
C THR A 53 -0.19 16.29 14.97
N SER A 54 1.00 16.65 15.44
CA SER A 54 2.24 16.46 14.69
C SER A 54 2.75 15.03 14.88
N PHE A 55 3.13 14.39 13.79
CA PHE A 55 3.77 13.08 13.81
C PHE A 55 5.23 13.20 13.38
N ARG A 56 6.02 12.19 13.72
CA ARG A 56 7.42 12.08 13.29
C ARG A 56 7.56 11.01 12.21
N TYR A 57 8.39 11.30 11.21
CA TYR A 57 8.57 10.47 10.02
C TYR A 57 10.03 10.38 9.62
N GLU A 58 10.39 9.29 8.97
CA GLU A 58 11.56 9.26 8.10
C GLU A 58 11.28 10.17 6.88
N PRO A 59 12.22 11.07 6.50
CA PRO A 59 11.97 12.05 5.44
C PRO A 59 11.53 11.48 4.09
N GLY A 60 12.15 10.37 3.64
CA GLY A 60 11.80 9.71 2.38
C GLY A 60 10.38 9.12 2.39
N PHE A 61 9.99 8.48 3.50
CA PHE A 61 8.65 7.98 3.72
C PHE A 61 7.61 9.11 3.75
N TYR A 62 7.92 10.22 4.44
CA TYR A 62 7.04 11.39 4.47
C TYR A 62 6.78 11.94 3.05
N SER A 63 7.84 12.15 2.26
CA SER A 63 7.71 12.58 0.86
C SER A 63 6.86 11.61 0.02
N ARG A 64 6.94 10.32 0.34
CA ARG A 64 6.13 9.30 -0.32
C ARG A 64 4.64 9.40 0.03
N LEU A 65 4.30 9.68 1.29
CA LEU A 65 2.94 9.96 1.72
C LEU A 65 2.38 11.20 1.01
N GLU A 66 3.17 12.26 0.86
CA GLU A 66 2.75 13.45 0.12
C GLU A 66 2.48 13.16 -1.34
N THR A 67 3.35 12.37 -1.98
CA THR A 67 3.16 11.91 -3.37
C THR A 67 1.87 11.10 -3.52
N TRP A 68 1.63 10.14 -2.63
CA TRP A 68 0.39 9.38 -2.61
C TRP A 68 -0.83 10.32 -2.46
N HIS A 69 -0.77 11.27 -1.54
CA HIS A 69 -1.88 12.18 -1.29
C HIS A 69 -2.20 13.06 -2.50
N VAL A 70 -1.18 13.51 -3.26
CA VAL A 70 -1.38 14.20 -4.54
C VAL A 70 -2.15 13.31 -5.53
N HIS A 71 -1.74 12.05 -5.68
CA HIS A 71 -2.41 11.12 -6.60
C HIS A 71 -3.83 10.77 -6.16
N TRP A 72 -4.05 10.52 -4.86
CA TRP A 72 -5.39 10.30 -4.31
C TRP A 72 -6.32 11.44 -4.69
N ARG A 73 -5.90 12.69 -4.48
CA ARG A 73 -6.66 13.90 -4.84
C ARG A 73 -6.93 14.01 -6.34
N ASN A 74 -5.94 13.68 -7.16
CA ASN A 74 -6.08 13.75 -8.62
C ASN A 74 -6.98 12.64 -9.19
N TRP A 75 -7.24 11.58 -8.43
CA TRP A 75 -8.10 10.47 -8.86
C TRP A 75 -9.52 10.57 -8.31
N THR A 76 -9.74 11.34 -7.25
CA THR A 76 -11.08 11.68 -6.74
C THR A 76 -11.81 12.70 -7.64
N PRO A 77 -13.14 12.83 -7.55
CA PRO A 77 -13.91 13.77 -8.35
C PRO A 77 -13.45 15.22 -8.15
N TYR A 78 -13.41 16.01 -9.23
CA TYR A 78 -12.84 17.37 -9.22
C TYR A 78 -13.56 18.35 -8.29
N HIS A 79 -14.84 18.10 -8.01
CA HIS A 79 -15.66 18.91 -7.10
C HIS A 79 -15.44 18.52 -5.63
N TRP A 80 -14.62 17.51 -5.32
CA TRP A 80 -14.20 17.24 -3.95
C TRP A 80 -13.01 18.15 -3.58
N THR A 81 -13.00 18.65 -2.34
CA THR A 81 -11.82 19.35 -1.81
C THR A 81 -10.68 18.37 -1.55
N ALA A 82 -9.49 18.94 -1.31
CA ALA A 82 -8.49 18.19 -0.55
C ALA A 82 -9.06 17.77 0.82
N PRO A 83 -8.61 16.65 1.40
CA PRO A 83 -8.94 16.28 2.76
C PRO A 83 -8.61 17.39 3.74
N HIS A 84 -9.63 18.06 4.29
CA HIS A 84 -9.39 19.10 5.28
C HIS A 84 -9.06 18.50 6.66
N LYS A 85 -9.18 17.18 6.83
CA LYS A 85 -8.65 16.42 7.98
C LYS A 85 -8.18 15.04 7.55
N ILE A 86 -6.93 14.71 7.88
CA ILE A 86 -6.35 13.37 7.76
C ILE A 86 -6.20 12.79 9.17
N TYR A 87 -7.01 11.79 9.51
CA TYR A 87 -6.94 11.13 10.81
C TYR A 87 -6.02 9.92 10.77
N SER A 88 -5.23 9.74 11.82
CA SER A 88 -4.27 8.64 11.96
C SER A 88 -4.15 8.14 13.40
N TYR A 89 -3.71 6.89 13.57
CA TYR A 89 -3.25 6.36 14.85
C TYR A 89 -1.74 6.57 15.10
N GLY A 90 -1.01 7.10 14.12
CA GLY A 90 0.39 7.51 14.28
C GLY A 90 1.27 7.13 13.10
N ALA A 91 2.49 7.69 13.11
CA ALA A 91 3.60 7.28 12.26
C ALA A 91 4.75 6.73 13.10
N TYR A 92 5.65 7.57 13.65
CA TYR A 92 6.65 7.07 14.57
C TYR A 92 6.06 6.69 15.93
N VAL A 93 6.47 5.53 16.45
CA VAL A 93 6.32 5.10 17.86
C VAL A 93 7.65 4.47 18.27
N ASP A 94 8.13 4.74 19.49
CA ASP A 94 9.41 4.21 19.99
C ASP A 94 9.31 2.71 20.30
N LYS A 95 9.30 1.89 19.25
CA LYS A 95 9.18 0.43 19.29
C LYS A 95 9.91 -0.17 18.08
N PRO A 96 10.31 -1.45 18.10
CA PRO A 96 10.87 -2.10 16.92
C PRO A 96 9.93 -2.08 15.69
N GLY A 97 10.51 -2.16 14.49
CA GLY A 97 9.80 -2.23 13.22
C GLY A 97 9.58 -0.87 12.55
N MET A 98 8.76 -0.82 11.49
CA MET A 98 8.63 0.35 10.62
C MET A 98 8.11 1.60 11.33
N HIS A 99 7.27 1.47 12.37
CA HIS A 99 6.92 2.60 13.22
C HIS A 99 8.14 3.14 14.00
N GLY A 100 9.03 2.28 14.52
CA GLY A 100 10.27 2.72 15.16
C GLY A 100 11.24 3.43 14.22
N GLU A 101 11.16 3.11 12.93
CA GLU A 101 11.95 3.77 11.90
C GLU A 101 11.27 5.04 11.38
N GLY A 102 10.04 5.36 11.81
CA GLY A 102 9.25 6.46 11.24
C GLY A 102 8.80 6.23 9.79
N ARG A 103 8.78 4.96 9.36
CA ARG A 103 8.50 4.51 7.98
C ARG A 103 7.15 3.81 7.84
N ALA A 104 6.28 3.99 8.82
CA ALA A 104 4.91 3.49 8.82
C ALA A 104 3.92 4.61 9.12
N PHE A 105 2.67 4.43 8.69
CA PHE A 105 1.55 5.34 8.98
C PHE A 105 0.24 4.56 9.04
N ASP A 106 -0.52 4.77 10.12
CA ASP A 106 -1.82 4.12 10.31
C ASP A 106 -2.93 5.09 9.90
N LEU A 107 -3.43 4.98 8.66
CA LEU A 107 -4.48 5.85 8.13
C LEU A 107 -5.85 5.44 8.68
N ALA A 108 -6.53 6.36 9.37
CA ALA A 108 -7.84 6.09 9.96
C ALA A 108 -8.99 6.69 9.14
N ARG A 109 -8.98 7.99 8.83
CA ARG A 109 -10.09 8.64 8.10
C ARG A 109 -9.62 9.82 7.25
N LEU A 110 -10.33 10.07 6.15
CA LEU A 110 -10.20 11.28 5.34
C LEU A 110 -11.56 11.99 5.28
N LEU A 111 -11.61 13.24 5.76
CA LEU A 111 -12.80 14.09 5.66
C LEU A 111 -12.59 15.16 4.60
N ILE A 112 -13.59 15.30 3.73
CA ILE A 112 -13.59 16.24 2.61
C ILE A 112 -14.93 16.97 2.52
N THR A 113 -14.96 18.01 1.69
CA THR A 113 -16.17 18.74 1.33
C THR A 113 -16.42 18.60 -0.17
N ASN A 114 -17.68 18.41 -0.56
CA ASN A 114 -18.12 18.61 -1.94
C ASN A 114 -18.32 20.11 -2.16
N ARG A 115 -17.56 20.70 -3.09
CA ARG A 115 -17.55 22.14 -3.38
C ARG A 115 -18.86 22.64 -4.00
N ASP A 116 -19.56 21.78 -4.72
CA ASP A 116 -20.80 22.15 -5.41
C ASP A 116 -21.97 22.23 -4.41
N THR A 117 -21.95 21.39 -3.36
CA THR A 117 -23.05 21.29 -2.38
C THR A 117 -22.71 21.84 -1.00
N GLY A 118 -21.43 22.05 -0.69
CA GLY A 118 -20.93 22.37 0.65
C GLY A 118 -20.98 21.20 1.64
N ALA A 119 -21.44 20.02 1.21
CA ALA A 119 -21.59 18.86 2.10
C ALA A 119 -20.23 18.30 2.53
N THR A 120 -20.04 18.13 3.84
CA THR A 120 -18.85 17.46 4.41
C THR A 120 -19.14 15.98 4.64
N PHE A 121 -18.20 15.12 4.26
CA PHE A 121 -18.34 13.67 4.44
C PHE A 121 -16.99 12.96 4.54
N THR A 122 -17.05 11.70 4.96
CA THR A 122 -15.90 10.81 5.09
C THR A 122 -15.66 10.09 3.75
N ALA A 123 -14.60 10.48 3.03
CA ALA A 123 -14.21 9.83 1.77
C ALA A 123 -13.45 8.52 1.99
N PHE A 124 -12.79 8.38 3.15
CA PHE A 124 -12.17 7.13 3.58
C PHE A 124 -12.46 6.90 5.06
N ASN A 125 -12.93 5.68 5.40
CA ASN A 125 -13.14 5.26 6.77
C ASN A 125 -12.49 3.89 7.05
N GLY A 126 -11.32 3.91 7.67
CA GLY A 126 -10.58 2.75 8.14
C GLY A 126 -11.25 1.99 9.29
N ARG A 127 -12.28 2.56 9.91
CA ARG A 127 -13.04 2.00 11.03
C ARG A 127 -14.02 0.89 10.60
N TYR A 128 -13.48 -0.21 10.07
CA TYR A 128 -14.26 -1.40 9.74
C TYR A 128 -15.09 -1.89 10.93
N ASP A 129 -14.54 -1.80 12.14
CA ASP A 129 -15.25 -2.04 13.41
C ASP A 129 -16.57 -1.27 13.54
N GLN A 130 -16.69 -0.08 12.92
CA GLN A 130 -17.90 0.75 12.92
C GLN A 130 -18.84 0.46 11.74
N TRP A 131 -18.32 0.15 10.55
CA TRP A 131 -19.15 0.03 9.35
C TRP A 131 -19.46 -1.41 8.92
N ARG A 132 -18.83 -2.43 9.52
CA ARG A 132 -19.05 -3.85 9.18
C ARG A 132 -20.49 -4.34 9.33
N SER A 133 -21.28 -3.68 10.18
CA SER A 133 -22.69 -4.01 10.43
C SER A 133 -23.66 -3.24 9.53
N LEU A 134 -23.17 -2.30 8.71
CA LEU A 134 -24.01 -1.64 7.71
C LEU A 134 -24.57 -2.68 6.73
N THR A 135 -25.67 -2.34 6.07
CA THR A 135 -26.31 -3.16 5.03
C THR A 135 -26.68 -2.31 3.82
N GLY A 136 -27.08 -2.96 2.72
CA GLY A 136 -27.55 -2.29 1.50
C GLY A 136 -26.55 -1.29 0.91
N ASP A 137 -27.06 -0.14 0.46
CA ASP A 137 -26.26 0.89 -0.21
C ASP A 137 -25.23 1.56 0.70
N ALA A 138 -25.50 1.63 2.01
CA ALA A 138 -24.56 2.17 2.98
C ALA A 138 -23.29 1.29 3.08
N LEU A 139 -23.46 -0.03 3.19
CA LEU A 139 -22.34 -0.97 3.19
C LEU A 139 -21.59 -0.96 1.86
N ARG A 140 -22.34 -0.94 0.75
CA ARG A 140 -21.76 -0.85 -0.61
C ARG A 140 -20.87 0.39 -0.74
N THR A 141 -21.38 1.55 -0.35
CA THR A 141 -20.64 2.82 -0.39
C THR A 141 -19.41 2.77 0.50
N ALA A 142 -19.52 2.26 1.73
CA ALA A 142 -18.39 2.13 2.64
C ALA A 142 -17.26 1.26 2.06
N ARG A 143 -17.61 0.11 1.46
CA ARG A 143 -16.65 -0.79 0.81
C ARG A 143 -15.97 -0.13 -0.39
N ILE A 144 -16.73 0.52 -1.27
CA ILE A 144 -16.16 1.18 -2.45
C ILE A 144 -15.19 2.29 -2.02
N ARG A 145 -15.59 3.13 -1.04
CA ARG A 145 -14.73 4.20 -0.52
C ARG A 145 -13.47 3.69 0.17
N TYR A 146 -13.59 2.64 0.96
CA TYR A 146 -12.45 1.98 1.60
C TYR A 146 -11.46 1.46 0.55
N TRP A 147 -11.94 0.61 -0.36
CA TRP A 147 -11.08 -0.06 -1.32
C TRP A 147 -10.57 0.86 -2.44
N GLY A 148 -11.27 1.95 -2.75
CA GLY A 148 -10.76 3.01 -3.64
C GLY A 148 -9.53 3.71 -3.06
N THR A 149 -9.54 4.01 -1.77
CA THR A 149 -8.36 4.58 -1.09
C THR A 149 -7.24 3.55 -0.98
N VAL A 150 -7.55 2.31 -0.60
CA VAL A 150 -6.55 1.22 -0.53
C VAL A 150 -5.92 0.94 -1.89
N ALA A 151 -6.68 1.04 -3.00
CA ALA A 151 -6.13 0.94 -4.35
C ALA A 151 -5.05 1.99 -4.62
N SER A 152 -5.30 3.25 -4.21
CA SER A 152 -4.31 4.31 -4.35
C SER A 152 -3.09 4.13 -3.46
N LEU A 153 -3.26 3.56 -2.26
CA LEU A 153 -2.15 3.24 -1.37
C LEU A 153 -1.28 2.13 -1.97
N HIS A 154 -1.90 1.06 -2.46
CA HIS A 154 -1.20 -0.05 -3.10
C HIS A 154 -0.45 0.37 -4.36
N TYR A 155 -0.83 1.45 -5.04
CA TYR A 155 -0.01 2.01 -6.12
C TYR A 155 1.38 2.41 -5.59
N HIS A 156 1.44 3.03 -4.41
CA HIS A 156 2.67 3.63 -3.88
C HIS A 156 3.44 2.74 -2.90
N PHE A 157 2.72 1.91 -2.14
CA PHE A 157 3.24 1.15 -1.01
C PHE A 157 2.95 -0.33 -1.21
N ARG A 158 3.95 -1.17 -0.94
CA ARG A 158 3.76 -2.63 -1.06
C ARG A 158 3.05 -3.20 0.17
N HIS A 159 3.37 -2.69 1.35
CA HIS A 159 2.71 -3.08 2.60
C HIS A 159 1.57 -2.13 2.89
N VAL A 160 0.35 -2.61 2.68
CA VAL A 160 -0.90 -1.89 2.94
C VAL A 160 -1.84 -2.88 3.63
N ILE A 161 -1.79 -2.94 4.96
CA ILE A 161 -2.50 -3.95 5.76
C ILE A 161 -3.90 -3.42 6.08
N SER A 162 -4.91 -4.25 5.83
CA SER A 162 -6.33 -3.91 5.86
C SER A 162 -7.07 -4.68 6.96
N TYR A 163 -8.38 -4.42 7.10
CA TYR A 163 -9.23 -5.18 8.01
C TYR A 163 -9.36 -6.67 7.67
N LEU A 164 -8.97 -7.08 6.45
CA LEU A 164 -8.99 -8.49 6.03
C LEU A 164 -7.78 -9.27 6.57
N ASP A 165 -6.72 -8.59 6.96
CA ASP A 165 -5.49 -9.24 7.39
C ASP A 165 -5.60 -9.78 8.83
N ASN A 166 -6.11 -8.96 9.77
CA ASN A 166 -6.35 -9.35 11.16
C ASN A 166 -7.15 -8.30 11.95
N ALA A 167 -7.46 -8.63 13.20
CA ALA A 167 -8.29 -7.80 14.08
C ALA A 167 -7.63 -6.49 14.49
N GLU A 168 -6.30 -6.42 14.55
CA GLU A 168 -5.55 -5.22 14.91
C GLU A 168 -5.74 -4.09 13.89
N HIS A 169 -6.10 -4.42 12.64
CA HIS A 169 -6.33 -3.47 11.56
C HIS A 169 -7.82 -3.24 11.28
N HIS A 170 -8.71 -3.62 12.20
CA HIS A 170 -10.15 -3.32 12.06
C HIS A 170 -10.48 -1.83 12.22
N ASN A 171 -9.55 -0.99 12.66
CA ASN A 171 -9.76 0.44 12.87
C ASN A 171 -8.90 1.36 11.97
N HIS A 172 -7.98 0.82 11.17
CA HIS A 172 -7.11 1.61 10.29
C HIS A 172 -6.60 0.78 9.12
N VAL A 173 -5.91 1.45 8.18
CA VAL A 173 -5.04 0.80 7.20
C VAL A 173 -3.60 1.14 7.55
N HIS A 174 -2.79 0.13 7.82
CA HIS A 174 -1.36 0.32 8.07
C HIS A 174 -0.62 0.40 6.73
N ILE A 175 0.29 1.34 6.61
CA ILE A 175 1.05 1.60 5.39
C ILE A 175 2.52 1.73 5.74
N ASP A 176 3.39 0.99 5.06
CA ASP A 176 4.84 1.18 5.17
C ASP A 176 5.55 1.05 3.82
N ASN A 177 6.80 1.53 3.79
CA ASN A 177 7.66 1.45 2.60
C ASN A 177 8.86 0.50 2.78
N ALA A 178 8.75 -0.52 3.64
CA ALA A 178 9.84 -1.47 3.90
C ALA A 178 10.35 -2.12 2.60
N VAL A 179 9.42 -2.49 1.71
CA VAL A 179 9.74 -3.18 0.45
C VAL A 179 9.65 -2.27 -0.78
N SER A 180 8.69 -1.33 -0.84
CA SER A 180 8.61 -0.40 -1.98
C SER A 180 9.67 0.70 -1.94
N GLY A 181 10.25 0.98 -0.76
CA GLY A 181 11.28 2.00 -0.61
C GLY A 181 10.79 3.38 -1.07
N SER A 182 11.56 4.02 -1.95
CA SER A 182 11.22 5.31 -2.55
C SER A 182 10.35 5.21 -3.81
N GLY A 183 10.14 4.00 -4.34
CA GLY A 183 9.45 3.76 -5.62
C GLY A 183 7.99 3.37 -5.48
N ASP A 184 7.30 3.28 -6.63
CA ASP A 184 5.98 2.64 -6.75
C ASP A 184 6.07 1.14 -6.41
N SER A 185 4.98 0.59 -5.92
CA SER A 185 4.99 -0.80 -5.46
C SER A 185 4.92 -1.78 -6.63
N SER A 186 5.13 -3.06 -6.35
CA SER A 186 4.97 -4.15 -7.31
C SER A 186 4.09 -5.24 -6.70
N PHE A 187 3.37 -5.97 -7.56
CA PHE A 187 2.54 -7.08 -7.13
C PHE A 187 3.37 -8.34 -6.90
N ASN A 188 3.08 -9.07 -5.83
CA ASN A 188 3.60 -10.40 -5.58
C ASN A 188 2.43 -11.35 -5.28
N THR A 189 2.27 -12.39 -6.08
CA THR A 189 1.19 -13.37 -5.95
C THR A 189 1.24 -14.15 -4.64
N GLY A 190 2.39 -14.21 -3.97
CA GLY A 190 2.55 -14.79 -2.64
C GLY A 190 2.23 -13.84 -1.48
N SER A 191 1.80 -12.60 -1.75
CA SER A 191 1.38 -11.66 -0.70
C SER A 191 -0.13 -11.75 -0.48
N ALA A 192 -0.55 -12.36 0.63
CA ALA A 192 -1.95 -12.44 1.01
C ALA A 192 -2.61 -11.05 1.09
N THR A 193 -1.93 -10.08 1.72
CA THR A 193 -2.39 -8.68 1.82
C THR A 193 -2.69 -8.05 0.44
N GLN A 194 -1.78 -8.16 -0.53
CA GLN A 194 -2.03 -7.62 -1.86
C GLN A 194 -3.15 -8.40 -2.58
N THR A 195 -3.23 -9.71 -2.36
CA THR A 195 -4.29 -10.54 -2.94
C THR A 195 -5.67 -10.20 -2.37
N TYR A 196 -5.79 -9.95 -1.07
CA TYR A 196 -7.02 -9.44 -0.44
C TYR A 196 -7.50 -8.18 -1.13
N PHE A 197 -6.59 -7.22 -1.38
CA PHE A 197 -6.92 -6.03 -2.14
C PHE A 197 -7.41 -6.37 -3.56
N VAL A 198 -6.70 -7.21 -4.32
CA VAL A 198 -7.11 -7.53 -5.69
C VAL A 198 -8.50 -8.16 -5.72
N GLN A 199 -8.74 -9.12 -4.84
CA GLN A 199 -10.03 -9.81 -4.72
C GLN A 199 -11.14 -8.83 -4.31
N ALA A 200 -10.90 -7.97 -3.31
CA ALA A 200 -11.86 -6.98 -2.87
C ALA A 200 -12.14 -5.91 -3.92
N ALA A 201 -11.14 -5.46 -4.68
CA ALA A 201 -11.33 -4.56 -5.80
C ALA A 201 -12.15 -5.22 -6.91
N CYS A 202 -11.83 -6.47 -7.28
CA CYS A 202 -12.62 -7.22 -8.25
C CYS A 202 -14.08 -7.36 -7.81
N GLN A 203 -14.31 -7.66 -6.53
CA GLN A 203 -15.65 -7.86 -5.99
C GLN A 203 -16.44 -6.56 -5.85
N TYR A 204 -15.89 -5.58 -5.14
CA TYR A 204 -16.66 -4.40 -4.71
C TYR A 204 -16.59 -3.22 -5.69
N ILE A 205 -15.52 -3.10 -6.46
CA ILE A 205 -15.34 -1.99 -7.42
C ILE A 205 -15.72 -2.44 -8.82
N TRP A 206 -15.22 -3.60 -9.26
CA TRP A 206 -15.45 -4.08 -10.62
C TRP A 206 -16.71 -4.94 -10.77
N GLY A 207 -17.30 -5.39 -9.67
CA GLY A 207 -18.57 -6.10 -9.64
C GLY A 207 -18.49 -7.57 -10.06
N TYR A 208 -17.30 -8.18 -9.99
CA TYR A 208 -17.13 -9.62 -10.21
C TYR A 208 -17.53 -10.42 -8.96
N SER A 209 -17.85 -11.71 -9.13
CA SER A 209 -18.12 -12.62 -8.00
C SER A 209 -16.85 -13.29 -7.48
N THR A 210 -15.77 -12.52 -7.34
CA THR A 210 -14.46 -12.99 -6.85
C THR A 210 -14.55 -13.31 -5.36
N GLY A 211 -14.15 -14.53 -4.96
CA GLY A 211 -13.99 -14.88 -3.55
C GLY A 211 -12.84 -14.09 -2.91
N ILE A 212 -12.96 -13.79 -1.61
CA ILE A 212 -11.91 -13.13 -0.83
C ILE A 212 -11.38 -14.13 0.19
N ASP A 213 -10.21 -14.69 -0.10
CA ASP A 213 -9.52 -15.68 0.75
C ASP A 213 -8.03 -15.33 0.97
N GLY A 214 -7.48 -14.40 0.19
CA GLY A 214 -6.06 -14.00 0.26
C GLY A 214 -5.14 -14.88 -0.59
N ASP A 215 -5.67 -15.89 -1.28
CA ASP A 215 -4.90 -16.81 -2.10
C ASP A 215 -4.97 -16.42 -3.58
N TRP A 216 -3.80 -16.27 -4.21
CA TRP A 216 -3.74 -15.98 -5.64
C TRP A 216 -4.08 -17.23 -6.45
N GLY A 217 -5.33 -17.34 -6.86
CA GLY A 217 -5.84 -18.46 -7.67
C GLY A 217 -6.28 -18.08 -9.09
N PRO A 218 -6.70 -19.08 -9.89
CA PRO A 218 -7.18 -18.86 -11.26
C PRO A 218 -8.35 -17.87 -11.35
N GLN A 219 -9.24 -17.85 -10.36
CA GLN A 219 -10.33 -16.87 -10.30
C GLN A 219 -9.80 -15.45 -10.13
N THR A 220 -8.94 -15.20 -9.15
CA THR A 220 -8.35 -13.88 -8.90
C THR A 220 -7.58 -13.38 -10.11
N GLN A 221 -6.79 -14.24 -10.76
CA GLN A 221 -6.10 -13.90 -12.00
C GLN A 221 -7.07 -13.51 -13.12
N ARG A 222 -8.08 -14.33 -13.38
CA ARG A 222 -9.05 -14.08 -14.46
C ARG A 222 -9.81 -12.78 -14.23
N ASP A 223 -10.36 -12.59 -13.04
CA ASP A 223 -11.23 -11.44 -12.74
C ASP A 223 -10.41 -10.13 -12.71
N SER A 224 -9.18 -10.15 -12.18
CA SER A 224 -8.28 -8.98 -12.23
C SER A 224 -7.78 -8.64 -13.64
N SER A 225 -7.54 -9.65 -14.49
CA SER A 225 -7.21 -9.43 -15.90
C SER A 225 -8.40 -8.86 -16.66
N ALA A 226 -9.62 -9.31 -16.37
CA ALA A 226 -10.85 -8.75 -16.96
C ALA A 226 -11.11 -7.31 -16.50
N ALA A 227 -10.81 -6.98 -15.24
CA ALA A 227 -10.84 -5.61 -14.74
C ALA A 227 -9.85 -4.70 -15.48
N LEU A 228 -8.61 -5.17 -15.71
CA LEU A 228 -7.63 -4.45 -16.53
C LEU A 228 -8.16 -4.18 -17.95
N VAL A 229 -8.77 -5.18 -18.60
CA VAL A 229 -9.35 -5.02 -19.94
C VAL A 229 -10.44 -3.96 -19.95
N ARG A 230 -11.33 -3.96 -18.95
CA ARG A 230 -12.34 -2.89 -18.80
C ARG A 230 -11.74 -1.52 -18.53
N ALA A 231 -10.55 -1.47 -17.93
CA ALA A 231 -9.79 -0.24 -17.72
C ALA A 231 -8.98 0.20 -18.96
N GLY A 232 -9.02 -0.54 -20.07
CA GLY A 232 -8.30 -0.22 -21.30
C GLY A 232 -6.85 -0.73 -21.35
N SER A 233 -6.48 -1.68 -20.49
CA SER A 233 -5.18 -2.36 -20.50
C SER A 233 -5.37 -3.87 -20.64
N ASP A 234 -4.35 -4.63 -21.06
CA ASP A 234 -4.43 -6.09 -21.17
C ASP A 234 -3.49 -6.83 -20.21
N GLY A 235 -3.58 -8.16 -20.22
CA GLY A 235 -2.65 -9.07 -19.56
C GLY A 235 -2.91 -9.26 -18.06
N VAL A 236 -1.89 -9.76 -17.37
CA VAL A 236 -1.93 -10.12 -15.94
C VAL A 236 -1.20 -9.07 -15.12
N ILE A 237 -1.72 -8.72 -13.94
CA ILE A 237 -1.16 -7.69 -13.05
C ILE A 237 0.23 -8.00 -12.45
N THR A 238 0.88 -9.10 -12.83
CA THR A 238 2.16 -9.56 -12.25
C THR A 238 3.38 -8.75 -12.70
N THR A 239 3.26 -7.94 -13.75
CA THR A 239 4.27 -6.92 -14.08
C THR A 239 3.95 -5.62 -13.36
N GLN A 240 4.96 -4.90 -12.87
CA GLN A 240 4.76 -3.65 -12.13
C GLN A 240 3.89 -2.63 -12.89
N SER A 241 4.10 -2.42 -14.18
CA SER A 241 3.29 -1.49 -14.98
C SER A 241 1.80 -1.85 -14.96
N ARG A 242 1.46 -3.14 -15.12
CA ARG A 242 0.07 -3.63 -15.09
C ARG A 242 -0.53 -3.61 -13.67
N TRP A 243 0.27 -3.89 -12.65
CA TRP A 243 -0.14 -3.69 -11.25
C TRP A 243 -0.55 -2.24 -10.98
N LEU A 244 0.31 -1.30 -11.36
CA LEU A 244 0.06 0.13 -11.19
C LEU A 244 -1.15 0.59 -12.02
N ALA A 245 -1.31 0.07 -13.24
CA ALA A 245 -2.50 0.32 -14.05
C ALA A 245 -3.78 -0.18 -13.36
N PHE A 246 -3.75 -1.39 -12.79
CA PHE A 246 -4.88 -1.95 -12.04
C PHE A 246 -5.22 -1.14 -10.78
N CYS A 247 -4.21 -0.74 -10.00
CA CYS A 247 -4.39 0.09 -8.80
C CYS A 247 -5.01 1.45 -9.15
N LYS A 248 -4.45 2.15 -10.14
CA LYS A 248 -4.97 3.44 -10.60
C LYS A 248 -6.40 3.32 -11.11
N ALA A 249 -6.65 2.34 -11.99
CA ALA A 249 -7.98 2.12 -12.56
C ALA A 249 -9.02 1.79 -11.48
N SER A 250 -8.65 0.94 -10.51
CA SER A 250 -9.54 0.60 -9.40
C SER A 250 -9.85 1.80 -8.51
N ALA A 251 -8.84 2.65 -8.22
CA ALA A 251 -9.06 3.89 -7.49
C ALA A 251 -10.03 4.82 -8.23
N THR A 252 -9.77 5.12 -9.51
CA THR A 252 -10.62 6.01 -10.31
C THR A 252 -12.03 5.44 -10.50
N GLN A 253 -12.16 4.14 -10.72
CA GLN A 253 -13.47 3.48 -10.87
C GLN A 253 -14.26 3.51 -9.57
N ALA A 254 -13.62 3.31 -8.41
CA ALA A 254 -14.29 3.41 -7.12
C ALA A 254 -14.95 4.79 -6.94
N TRP A 255 -14.21 5.85 -7.29
CA TRP A 255 -14.69 7.22 -7.17
C TRP A 255 -15.79 7.59 -8.16
N ALA A 256 -15.85 6.93 -9.32
CA ALA A 256 -16.97 7.07 -10.26
C ALA A 256 -18.26 6.38 -9.79
N LEU A 257 -18.18 5.45 -8.84
CA LEU A 257 -19.31 4.66 -8.35
C LEU A 257 -19.98 5.24 -7.11
N VAL A 258 -19.38 6.23 -6.46
CA VAL A 258 -19.90 6.83 -5.24
C VAL A 258 -20.28 8.29 -5.48
N PRO A 259 -21.38 8.76 -4.88
CA PRO A 259 -21.76 10.17 -4.91
C PRO A 259 -20.80 11.03 -4.08
#